data_AF-A0A3B8P342-F1
#
_entry.id   AF-A0A3B8P342-F1
#
_cell.length_a   1.000
_cell.length_b   1.000
_cell.length_c   1.000
_cell.angle_alpha   90.00
_cell.angle_beta   90.00
_cell.angle_gamma   90.00
#
_symmetry.space_group_name_H-M   'P 1'
#
loop_
_entity.id
_entity.type
_entity.pdbx_description
1 polymer ?
#
loop_
_entity_poly.entity_id
_entity_poly.type
_entity_poly.pdbx_seq_one_letter_code
_entity_poly.pdbx_strand_id
1 'polypeptide(L)'
;MEFTDVEAKDSIDLSAIPEHLQGSAIAEQRVKWRLREALQAVGIDEPIERLHYTTWDADSGEVNYSQPLIELLVDAVLNSEAPGIGPMGGIFGARGVNSEQYHLQIDLAAVNEACAQVYRHIKQTEQAG
;
A
#
# COMPACT_ATOMS: atom_id res chain seq x y z
N MET A 1 33.27 -4.91 4.22
CA MET A 1 31.92 -5.50 4.24
C MET A 1 31.14 -4.70 3.22
N GLU A 2 30.85 -5.31 2.07
CA GLU A 2 30.15 -4.67 0.96
C GLU A 2 28.70 -4.40 1.35
N PHE A 3 28.28 -3.14 1.28
CA PHE A 3 26.87 -2.73 1.31
C PHE A 3 26.35 -2.76 -0.12
N THR A 4 26.04 -3.95 -0.62
CA THR A 4 25.38 -4.10 -1.93
C THR A 4 23.86 -4.01 -1.76
N ASP A 5 23.25 -3.14 -2.59
CA ASP A 5 21.84 -3.17 -3.06
C ASP A 5 20.78 -2.26 -2.39
N VAL A 6 21.13 -1.08 -1.86
CA VAL A 6 20.12 -0.06 -1.47
C VAL A 6 19.92 1.04 -2.53
N GLU A 7 20.94 1.37 -3.33
CA GLU A 7 20.94 2.64 -4.09
C GLU A 7 20.11 2.67 -5.40
N ALA A 8 19.90 1.54 -6.09
CA ALA A 8 19.26 1.58 -7.42
C ALA A 8 17.73 1.63 -7.39
N LYS A 9 17.09 1.06 -6.36
CA LYS A 9 15.62 0.89 -6.28
C LYS A 9 14.91 2.10 -5.64
N ASP A 10 15.63 2.84 -4.80
CA ASP A 10 15.14 4.04 -4.10
C ASP A 10 15.40 5.34 -4.90
N SER A 11 16.09 5.27 -6.04
CA SER A 11 16.38 6.45 -6.86
C SER A 11 15.15 6.92 -7.65
N ILE A 12 14.71 8.16 -7.40
CA ILE A 12 13.65 8.85 -8.15
C ILE A 12 14.26 10.06 -8.83
N ASP A 13 13.93 10.27 -10.10
CA ASP A 13 14.18 11.56 -10.73
C ASP A 13 13.15 12.59 -10.25
N LEU A 14 13.56 13.45 -9.31
CA LEU A 14 12.73 14.51 -8.74
C LEU A 14 12.78 15.81 -9.57
N SER A 15 13.59 15.88 -10.63
CA SER A 15 13.82 17.11 -11.38
C SER A 15 12.56 17.66 -12.06
N ALA A 16 11.60 16.78 -12.37
CA ALA A 16 10.30 17.13 -12.94
C ALA A 16 9.19 17.34 -11.89
N ILE A 17 9.48 17.14 -10.59
CA ILE A 17 8.47 17.16 -9.51
C ILE A 17 8.63 18.45 -8.69
N PRO A 18 7.57 19.27 -8.54
CA PRO A 18 7.61 20.44 -7.67
C PRO A 18 8.06 20.08 -6.25
N GLU A 19 8.95 20.87 -5.64
CA GLU A 19 9.56 20.58 -4.32
C GLU A 19 8.53 20.20 -3.24
N HIS A 20 7.40 20.91 -3.18
CA HIS A 20 6.34 20.64 -2.22
C HIS A 20 5.62 19.28 -2.41
N LEU A 21 5.83 18.61 -3.55
CA LEU A 21 5.29 17.27 -3.87
C LEU A 21 6.35 16.17 -3.84
N GLN A 22 7.64 16.52 -3.72
CA GLN A 22 8.72 15.53 -3.76
C GLN A 22 8.63 14.52 -2.62
N GLY A 23 8.22 14.96 -1.42
CA GLY A 23 8.01 14.05 -0.28
C GLY A 23 6.97 12.96 -0.57
N SER A 24 5.84 13.34 -1.17
CA SER A 24 4.79 12.40 -1.56
C SER A 24 5.24 11.45 -2.67
N ALA A 25 5.97 11.95 -3.67
CA ALA A 25 6.51 11.12 -4.75
C ALA A 25 7.53 10.09 -4.24
N ILE A 26 8.39 10.48 -3.30
CA ILE A 26 9.34 9.59 -2.63
C ILE A 26 8.60 8.50 -1.86
N ALA A 27 7.62 8.89 -1.04
CA ALA A 27 6.81 7.95 -0.28
C ALA A 27 6.09 6.95 -1.20
N GLU A 28 5.48 7.43 -2.29
CA GLU A 28 4.76 6.59 -3.25
C GLU A 28 5.64 5.55 -3.91
N GLN A 29 6.83 5.91 -4.41
CA GLN A 29 7.72 4.94 -5.04
C GLN A 29 8.23 3.90 -4.04
N ARG A 30 8.61 4.33 -2.83
CA ARG A 30 9.04 3.42 -1.75
C ARG A 30 7.94 2.44 -1.39
N VAL A 31 6.72 2.94 -1.21
CA VAL A 31 5.53 2.13 -0.94
C VAL A 31 5.29 1.14 -2.07
N LYS A 32 5.23 1.59 -3.33
CA LYS A 32 4.96 0.72 -4.48
C LYS A 32 5.91 -0.46 -4.57
N TRP A 33 7.22 -0.19 -4.46
CA TRP A 33 8.22 -1.24 -4.55
C TRP A 33 8.10 -2.23 -3.39
N ARG A 34 8.07 -1.73 -2.15
CA ARG A 34 8.06 -2.57 -0.95
C ARG A 34 6.76 -3.33 -0.77
N LEU A 35 5.63 -2.72 -1.10
CA LEU A 35 4.32 -3.37 -1.07
C LEU A 35 4.26 -4.52 -2.07
N ARG A 36 4.82 -4.35 -3.28
CA ARG A 36 4.93 -5.45 -4.24
C ARG A 36 5.73 -6.63 -3.70
N GLU A 37 6.93 -6.36 -3.16
CA GLU A 37 7.77 -7.42 -2.57
C GLU A 37 7.07 -8.12 -1.39
N ALA A 38 6.44 -7.36 -0.50
CA ALA A 38 5.76 -7.91 0.68
C ALA A 38 4.55 -8.77 0.31
N LEU A 39 3.74 -8.35 -0.67
CA LEU A 39 2.59 -9.12 -1.16
C LEU A 39 3.03 -10.40 -1.88
N GLN A 40 4.06 -10.34 -2.73
CA GLN A 40 4.61 -11.52 -3.39
C GLN A 40 5.17 -12.54 -2.38
N ALA A 41 5.81 -12.08 -1.31
CA ALA A 41 6.34 -12.94 -0.26
C ALA A 41 5.26 -13.75 0.47
N VAL A 42 4.01 -13.28 0.48
CA VAL A 42 2.85 -13.98 1.06
C VAL A 42 1.96 -14.65 0.01
N GLY A 43 2.42 -14.73 -1.25
CA GLY A 43 1.73 -15.43 -2.34
C GLY A 43 0.64 -14.64 -3.05
N ILE A 44 0.66 -13.31 -2.96
CA ILE A 44 -0.27 -12.41 -3.65
C ILE A 44 0.46 -11.83 -4.87
N ASP A 45 0.10 -12.31 -6.06
CA ASP A 45 0.73 -11.94 -7.33
C ASP A 45 -0.07 -10.89 -8.12
N GLU A 46 -1.22 -10.46 -7.60
CA GLU A 46 -2.06 -9.45 -8.21
C GLU A 46 -1.30 -8.12 -8.39
N PRO A 47 -1.47 -7.44 -9.54
CA PRO A 47 -0.88 -6.11 -9.73
C PRO A 47 -1.35 -5.14 -8.65
N ILE A 48 -0.41 -4.58 -7.88
CA ILE A 48 -0.69 -3.73 -6.72
C ILE A 48 -1.54 -2.49 -7.07
N GLU A 49 -1.46 -2.03 -8.32
CA GLU A 49 -2.23 -0.90 -8.84
C GLU A 49 -3.73 -1.22 -9.00
N ARG A 50 -4.10 -2.50 -8.93
CA ARG A 50 -5.49 -2.97 -8.98
C ARG A 50 -6.08 -3.25 -7.61
N LEU A 51 -5.27 -3.25 -6.55
CA LEU A 51 -5.71 -3.65 -5.22
C LEU A 51 -6.35 -2.47 -4.49
N HIS A 52 -7.64 -2.60 -4.20
CA HIS A 52 -8.42 -1.62 -3.45
C HIS A 52 -8.94 -2.26 -2.17
N TYR A 53 -8.70 -1.63 -1.03
CA TYR A 53 -9.39 -1.99 0.20
C TYR A 53 -10.74 -1.27 0.21
N THR A 54 -11.81 -2.05 0.29
CA THR A 54 -13.18 -1.55 0.27
C THR A 54 -13.93 -2.05 1.50
N THR A 55 -14.67 -1.17 2.17
CA THR A 55 -15.65 -1.54 3.20
C THR A 55 -17.05 -1.19 2.72
N TRP A 56 -18.04 -1.95 3.18
CA TRP A 56 -19.43 -1.76 2.84
C TRP A 56 -20.32 -2.00 4.05
N ASP A 57 -21.53 -1.46 4.00
CA ASP A 57 -22.56 -1.71 4.98
C ASP A 57 -23.11 -3.15 4.79
N ALA A 58 -23.13 -3.93 5.87
CA ALA A 58 -23.53 -5.33 5.79
C ALA A 58 -25.03 -5.51 5.54
N ASP A 59 -25.86 -4.53 5.91
CA ASP A 59 -27.32 -4.58 5.79
C ASP A 59 -27.80 -4.09 4.42
N SER A 60 -27.24 -2.98 3.92
CA SER A 60 -27.61 -2.38 2.64
C SER A 60 -26.74 -2.83 1.46
N GLY A 61 -25.54 -3.32 1.73
CA GLY A 61 -24.54 -3.60 0.71
C GLY A 61 -23.95 -2.34 0.07
N GLU A 62 -24.15 -1.16 0.65
CA GLU A 62 -23.60 0.10 0.11
C GLU A 62 -22.11 0.24 0.44
N VAL A 63 -21.30 0.66 -0.53
CA VAL A 63 -19.87 0.91 -0.32
C VAL A 63 -19.70 2.20 0.48
N ASN A 64 -19.04 2.09 1.64
CA ASN A 64 -18.81 3.21 2.55
C ASN A 64 -17.40 3.82 2.38
N TYR A 65 -16.43 3.00 1.99
CA TYR A 65 -15.05 3.41 1.81
C TYR A 65 -14.38 2.54 0.74
N SER A 66 -13.59 3.14 -0.15
CA SER A 66 -12.77 2.39 -1.11
C SER A 66 -11.54 3.20 -1.53
N GLN A 67 -10.36 2.66 -1.22
CA GLN A 67 -9.09 3.30 -1.49
C GLN A 67 -8.04 2.29 -2.00
N PRO A 68 -7.20 2.67 -2.97
CA PRO A 68 -6.06 1.86 -3.38
C PRO A 68 -5.13 1.56 -2.21
N LEU A 69 -4.59 0.34 -2.13
CA LEU A 69 -3.63 -0.03 -1.07
C LEU A 69 -2.38 0.84 -1.07
N ILE A 70 -1.94 1.28 -2.25
CA ILE A 70 -0.81 2.22 -2.40
C ILE A 70 -1.13 3.54 -1.71
N GLU A 71 -2.29 4.15 -2.01
CA GLU A 71 -2.68 5.44 -1.42
C GLU A 71 -2.81 5.32 0.10
N LEU A 72 -3.48 4.28 0.59
CA LEU A 72 -3.58 3.98 2.03
C LEU A 72 -2.24 3.97 2.74
N LEU A 73 -1.24 3.33 2.12
CA LEU A 73 0.08 3.20 2.74
C LEU A 73 0.94 4.45 2.58
N VAL A 74 0.77 5.20 1.48
CA VAL A 74 1.40 6.51 1.31
C VAL A 74 0.88 7.48 2.36
N ASP A 75 -0.43 7.56 2.55
CA ASP A 75 -1.06 8.41 3.57
C ASP A 75 -0.56 8.03 4.97
N ALA A 76 -0.48 6.72 5.26
CA ALA A 76 0.06 6.21 6.52
C ALA A 76 1.51 6.68 6.76
N VAL A 77 2.38 6.55 5.76
CA VAL A 77 3.80 6.97 5.84
C VAL A 77 3.92 8.48 6.07
N LEU A 78 3.20 9.27 5.27
CA LEU A 78 3.25 10.74 5.31
C LEU A 78 2.72 11.30 6.64
N ASN A 79 1.62 10.74 7.14
CA ASN A 79 1.01 11.18 8.40
C ASN A 79 1.60 10.50 9.64
N SER A 80 2.50 9.52 9.45
CA SER A 80 3.04 8.69 10.53
C SER A 80 1.96 7.97 11.35
N GLU A 81 0.86 7.60 10.70
CA GLU A 81 -0.24 6.81 11.28
C GLU A 81 -0.26 5.43 10.63
N ALA A 82 -0.50 4.36 11.40
CA ALA A 82 -0.48 3.01 10.84
C ALA A 82 -1.62 2.81 9.81
N PRO A 83 -1.41 2.04 8.73
CA PRO A 83 -2.44 1.80 7.72
C PRO A 83 -3.64 1.08 8.34
N GLY A 84 -4.84 1.62 8.13
CA GLY A 84 -6.10 1.08 8.68
C GLY A 84 -6.76 0.06 7.75
N ILE A 85 -6.30 -1.18 7.76
CA ILE A 85 -7.00 -2.30 7.10
C ILE A 85 -7.69 -3.13 8.19
N GLY A 86 -9.02 -3.04 8.23
CA GLY A 86 -9.85 -3.64 9.27
C GLY A 86 -10.60 -4.89 8.80
N PRO A 87 -11.18 -5.68 9.72
CA PRO A 87 -11.85 -6.94 9.39
C PRO A 87 -13.19 -6.76 8.64
N MET A 88 -13.72 -5.54 8.57
CA MET A 88 -15.02 -5.23 7.97
C MET A 88 -14.95 -4.89 6.48
N GLY A 89 -13.83 -5.20 5.82
CA GLY A 89 -13.64 -4.92 4.40
C GLY A 89 -13.15 -6.13 3.62
N GLY A 90 -12.74 -5.87 2.39
CA GLY A 90 -12.19 -6.85 1.46
C GLY A 90 -11.30 -6.19 0.42
N ILE A 91 -10.58 -7.01 -0.34
CA ILE A 91 -9.70 -6.56 -1.40
C ILE A 91 -10.38 -6.75 -2.76
N PHE A 92 -10.47 -5.68 -3.53
CA PHE A 92 -11.17 -5.66 -4.82
C PHE A 92 -10.26 -5.20 -5.94
N GLY A 93 -10.46 -5.79 -7.12
CA GLY A 93 -9.75 -5.45 -8.35
C GLY A 93 -10.19 -4.12 -8.98
N ALA A 94 -11.23 -3.49 -8.44
CA ALA A 94 -11.75 -2.21 -8.89
C ALA A 94 -12.17 -1.34 -7.70
N ARG A 95 -12.16 -0.02 -7.90
CA ARG A 95 -12.55 0.96 -6.88
C ARG A 95 -14.07 1.03 -6.74
N GLY A 96 -14.54 1.20 -5.50
CA GLY A 96 -15.93 1.54 -5.20
C GLY A 96 -16.92 0.40 -5.45
N VAL A 97 -16.46 -0.85 -5.42
CA VAL A 97 -17.30 -2.03 -5.67
C VAL A 97 -17.20 -3.02 -4.51
N ASN A 98 -18.29 -3.75 -4.26
CA ASN A 98 -18.35 -4.88 -3.33
C ASN A 98 -18.92 -6.16 -3.98
N SER A 99 -19.08 -6.18 -5.31
CA SER A 99 -19.61 -7.34 -6.01
C SER A 99 -18.57 -8.46 -6.14
N GLU A 100 -19.03 -9.71 -6.03
CA GLU A 100 -18.17 -10.91 -6.02
C GLU A 100 -17.25 -11.00 -7.25
N GLN A 101 -17.72 -10.55 -8.43
CA GLN A 101 -16.93 -10.53 -9.67
C GLN A 101 -15.62 -9.74 -9.57
N TYR A 102 -15.56 -8.74 -8.68
CA TYR A 102 -14.37 -7.92 -8.46
C TYR A 102 -13.66 -8.27 -7.15
N HIS A 103 -14.24 -9.14 -6.32
CA HIS A 103 -13.65 -9.56 -5.06
C HIS A 103 -12.47 -10.48 -5.35
N LEU A 104 -11.29 -10.07 -4.89
CA LEU A 104 -10.10 -10.89 -4.95
C LEU A 104 -10.08 -11.79 -3.72
N GLN A 105 -10.03 -13.10 -3.91
CA GLN A 105 -9.99 -14.09 -2.81
C GLN A 105 -8.62 -14.11 -2.13
N ILE A 106 -8.24 -12.96 -1.58
CA ILE A 106 -6.97 -12.69 -0.92
C ILE A 106 -7.23 -12.63 0.59
N ASP A 107 -6.33 -13.22 1.37
CA ASP A 107 -6.38 -13.13 2.83
C ASP A 107 -6.12 -11.69 3.29
N LEU A 108 -7.15 -11.04 3.82
CA LEU A 108 -7.09 -9.68 4.32
C LEU A 108 -6.09 -9.52 5.47
N ALA A 109 -5.92 -10.56 6.30
CA ALA A 109 -4.94 -10.53 7.38
C ALA A 109 -3.51 -10.52 6.82
N ALA A 110 -3.24 -11.30 5.77
CA ALA A 110 -1.95 -11.30 5.09
C ALA A 110 -1.65 -9.94 4.43
N VAL A 111 -2.65 -9.31 3.81
CA VAL A 111 -2.51 -7.96 3.24
C VAL A 111 -2.24 -6.92 4.32
N ASN A 112 -2.98 -6.96 5.43
CA ASN A 112 -2.77 -6.04 6.54
C ASN A 112 -1.35 -6.19 7.13
N GLU A 113 -0.88 -7.43 7.35
CA GLU A 113 0.47 -7.67 7.84
C GLU A 113 1.54 -7.18 6.85
N ALA A 114 1.36 -7.43 5.54
CA ALA A 114 2.25 -6.92 4.50
C ALA A 114 2.33 -5.38 4.53
N CYS A 115 1.19 -4.69 4.60
CA CYS A 115 1.13 -3.24 4.75
C CYS A 115 1.83 -2.76 6.03
N ALA A 116 1.61 -3.43 7.17
CA ALA A 116 2.22 -3.09 8.45
C ALA A 116 3.76 -3.30 8.44
N GLN A 117 4.25 -4.35 7.76
CA GLN A 117 5.69 -4.58 7.57
C GLN A 117 6.33 -3.48 6.74
N VAL A 118 5.71 -3.12 5.62
CA VAL A 118 6.22 -2.05 4.74
C VAL A 118 6.23 -0.71 5.46
N TYR A 119 5.16 -0.35 6.17
CA TYR A 119 5.10 0.87 6.98
C TYR A 119 6.25 0.89 8.00
N ARG A 120 6.41 -0.17 8.81
CA ARG A 120 7.48 -0.26 9.82
C ARG A 120 8.86 -0.13 9.20
N HIS A 121 9.10 -0.81 8.08
CA HIS A 121 10.37 -0.75 7.36
C HIS A 121 10.69 0.68 6.92
N ILE A 122 9.73 1.37 6.30
CA ILE A 122 9.91 2.76 5.86
C ILE A 122 10.24 3.67 7.05
N LYS A 123 9.45 3.61 8.15
CA LYS A 123 9.70 4.45 9.33
C LYS A 123 11.06 4.16 9.98
N GLN A 124 11.51 2.91 10.00
CA GLN A 124 12.85 2.55 10.49
C GLN A 124 13.95 3.14 9.61
N THR A 125 13.80 3.09 8.29
CA THR A 125 14.79 3.68 7.37
C THR A 125 14.84 5.21 7.46
N GLU A 126 13.72 5.88 7.71
CA GLU A 126 13.68 7.33 7.93
C GLU A 126 14.37 7.77 9.22
N GLN A 127 14.37 6.93 10.25
CA GLN A 127 15.04 7.21 11.54
C GLN A 127 16.54 6.93 11.51
N ALA A 128 17.00 6.07 10.60
CA ALA A 128 18.40 5.68 10.47
C ALA A 128 19.22 6.59 9.54
N GLY A 129 18.55 7.44 8.76
CA GLY A 129 19.16 8.48 7.91
C GLY A 129 19.10 9.86 8.54
#